data_AF-A0A537ZEG5-F1
#
_entry.id   AF-A0A537ZEG5-F1
#
_cell.length_a   1.000
_cell.length_b   1.000
_cell.length_c   1.000
_cell.angle_alpha   90.00
_cell.angle_beta   90.00
_cell.angle_gamma   90.00
#
_symmetry.space_group_name_H-M   'P 1'
#
loop_
_entity.id
_entity.type
_entity.pdbx_description
1 polymer ?
#
loop_
_entity_poly.entity_id
_entity_poly.type
_entity_poly.pdbx_seq_one_letter_code
_entity_poly.pdbx_strand_id
1 'polypeptide(L)'
;MRSRQFWRAALIQLAVVAVPFAILAVTVPHHFFKDWGFAVGPVLWVGCSVVTARILRLPLGFGLFCAAAGGVAAVLVLLVFGHEVGIVAGIGVFAACASGYEPPAMAGRGERERDRVGAQSSTP
;
A
#
# COMPACT_ATOMS: atom_id res chain seq x y z
N MET A 1 11.37 -8.04 9.45
CA MET A 1 10.78 -7.27 8.33
C MET A 1 11.18 -7.92 7.01
N ARG A 2 10.22 -8.41 6.21
CA ARG A 2 10.51 -9.03 4.91
C ARG A 2 10.68 -7.94 3.86
N SER A 3 11.90 -7.43 3.73
CA SER A 3 12.28 -6.32 2.83
C SER A 3 11.81 -6.52 1.38
N ARG A 4 11.75 -7.76 0.89
CA ARG A 4 11.18 -8.10 -0.44
C ARG A 4 9.69 -7.79 -0.59
N GLN A 5 8.86 -8.02 0.43
CA GLN A 5 7.42 -7.75 0.34
C GLN A 5 7.13 -6.26 0.41
N PHE A 6 7.86 -5.53 1.25
CA PHE A 6 7.82 -4.07 1.32
C PHE A 6 8.15 -3.43 -0.05
N TRP A 7 9.31 -3.77 -0.63
CA TRP A 7 9.72 -3.24 -1.93
C TRP A 7 8.75 -3.62 -3.06
N ARG A 8 8.21 -4.84 -3.02
CA ARG A 8 7.25 -5.30 -4.04
C ARG A 8 5.92 -4.57 -3.91
N ALA A 9 5.41 -4.35 -2.69
CA ALA A 9 4.23 -3.55 -2.44
C ALA A 9 4.43 -2.09 -2.86
N ALA A 10 5.57 -1.49 -2.50
CA ALA A 10 5.92 -0.12 -2.86
C ALA A 10 6.00 0.06 -4.37
N LEU A 11 6.72 -0.82 -5.09
CA LEU A 11 6.86 -0.75 -6.54
C LEU A 11 5.53 -0.97 -7.27
N ILE A 12 4.70 -1.91 -6.81
CA ILE A 12 3.39 -2.15 -7.42
C ILE A 12 2.47 -0.96 -7.18
N GLN A 13 2.40 -0.43 -5.95
CA GLN A 13 1.58 0.75 -5.67
C GLN A 13 2.07 1.97 -6.46
N LEU A 14 3.38 2.18 -6.53
CA LEU A 14 3.98 3.25 -7.33
C LEU A 14 3.61 3.11 -8.81
N ALA A 15 3.79 1.93 -9.40
CA ALA A 15 3.49 1.70 -10.81
C ALA A 15 1.98 1.84 -11.10
N VAL A 16 1.13 1.26 -10.25
CA VAL A 16 -0.33 1.30 -10.41
C VAL A 16 -0.88 2.71 -10.25
N VAL A 17 -0.28 3.56 -9.40
CA VAL A 17 -0.66 4.98 -9.28
C VAL A 17 -0.07 5.81 -10.41
N ALA A 18 1.22 5.64 -10.72
CA ALA A 18 1.94 6.48 -11.68
C ALA A 18 1.42 6.31 -13.12
N VAL A 19 1.08 5.09 -13.53
CA VAL A 19 0.58 4.83 -14.89
C VAL A 19 -0.70 5.61 -15.21
N PRO A 20 -1.80 5.49 -14.44
CA PRO A 20 -3.00 6.27 -14.71
C PRO A 20 -2.78 7.75 -14.50
N PHE A 21 -1.96 8.18 -13.52
CA PHE A 21 -1.63 9.61 -13.37
C PHE A 21 -0.92 10.17 -14.61
N ALA A 22 0.04 9.41 -15.19
CA ALA A 22 0.73 9.78 -16.42
C ALA A 22 -0.22 9.79 -17.62
N ILE A 23 -1.11 8.80 -17.73
CA ILE A 23 -2.14 8.78 -18.78
C ILE A 23 -3.02 10.02 -18.66
N LEU A 24 -3.58 10.29 -17.48
CA LEU A 24 -4.42 11.46 -17.25
C LEU A 24 -3.66 12.77 -17.54
N ALA A 25 -2.39 12.89 -17.15
CA ALA A 25 -1.58 14.07 -17.42
C ALA A 25 -1.35 14.33 -18.92
N VAL A 26 -1.30 13.26 -19.73
CA VAL A 26 -1.13 13.36 -21.19
C VAL A 26 -2.47 13.56 -21.91
N THR A 27 -3.54 12.92 -21.44
CA THR A 27 -4.84 12.92 -22.13
C THR A 27 -5.77 14.04 -21.72
N VAL A 28 -5.61 14.61 -20.51
CA VAL A 28 -6.57 15.54 -19.93
C VAL A 28 -5.99 16.95 -19.83
N PRO A 29 -6.68 17.98 -20.38
CA PRO A 29 -6.24 19.37 -20.28
C PRO A 29 -6.27 19.88 -18.83
N HIS A 30 -5.30 20.73 -18.47
CA HIS A 30 -5.08 21.24 -17.11
C HIS A 30 -6.32 21.84 -16.42
N HIS A 31 -7.29 22.37 -17.17
CA HIS A 31 -8.52 22.91 -16.60
C HIS A 31 -9.35 21.85 -15.85
N PHE A 32 -9.37 20.61 -16.34
CA PHE A 32 -10.13 19.53 -15.74
C PHE A 32 -9.60 19.16 -14.34
N PHE A 33 -8.28 19.23 -14.15
CA PHE A 33 -7.66 19.03 -12.84
C PHE A 33 -7.94 20.20 -11.89
N LYS A 34 -8.17 21.40 -12.40
CA LYS A 34 -8.55 22.56 -11.57
C LYS A 34 -9.95 22.41 -10.99
N ASP A 35 -10.85 21.79 -11.75
CA ASP A 35 -12.26 21.64 -11.35
C ASP A 35 -12.53 20.30 -10.64
N TRP A 36 -11.83 19.23 -11.03
CA TRP A 36 -12.07 17.86 -10.53
C TRP A 36 -10.87 17.22 -9.85
N GLY A 37 -9.70 17.85 -9.83
CA GLY A 37 -8.47 17.26 -9.25
C GLY A 37 -8.63 16.85 -7.78
N PHE A 38 -9.43 17.58 -7.02
CA PHE A 38 -9.79 17.25 -5.64
C PHE A 38 -10.50 15.89 -5.51
N ALA A 39 -11.37 15.51 -6.46
CA ALA A 39 -12.10 14.24 -6.44
C ALA A 39 -11.35 13.13 -7.19
N VAL A 40 -10.69 13.49 -8.29
CA VAL A 40 -9.92 12.57 -9.14
C VAL A 40 -8.78 11.94 -8.34
N GLY A 41 -8.04 12.73 -7.54
CA GLY A 41 -6.95 12.20 -6.71
C GLY A 41 -7.38 11.07 -5.78
N PRO A 42 -8.36 11.28 -4.88
CA PRO A 42 -8.88 10.24 -4.00
C PRO A 42 -9.49 9.03 -4.73
N VAL A 43 -10.25 9.26 -5.80
CA VAL A 43 -10.88 8.18 -6.58
C VAL A 43 -9.80 7.31 -7.24
N LEU A 44 -8.81 7.94 -7.87
CA LEU A 44 -7.71 7.22 -8.50
C LEU A 44 -6.87 6.49 -7.45
N TRP A 45 -6.59 7.11 -6.30
CA TRP A 45 -5.86 6.49 -5.20
C TRP A 45 -6.56 5.25 -4.65
N VAL A 46 -7.88 5.33 -4.39
CA VAL A 46 -8.68 4.20 -3.91
C VAL A 46 -8.72 3.10 -4.97
N GLY A 47 -8.97 3.45 -6.23
CA GLY A 47 -8.97 2.49 -7.34
C GLY A 47 -7.62 1.77 -7.48
N CYS A 48 -6.52 2.51 -7.47
CA CYS A 48 -5.16 1.98 -7.52
C CYS A 48 -4.87 1.07 -6.33
N SER A 49 -5.26 1.46 -5.13
CA SER A 49 -5.04 0.67 -3.92
C SER A 49 -5.83 -0.64 -3.92
N VAL A 50 -7.05 -0.64 -4.48
CA VAL A 50 -7.84 -1.87 -4.70
C VAL A 50 -7.12 -2.78 -5.69
N VAL A 51 -6.61 -2.25 -6.80
CA VAL A 51 -5.84 -3.02 -7.78
C VAL A 51 -4.57 -3.60 -7.16
N THR A 52 -3.81 -2.81 -6.41
CA THR A 52 -2.63 -3.28 -5.68
C THR A 52 -2.97 -4.36 -4.67
N ALA A 53 -4.04 -4.20 -3.90
CA ALA A 53 -4.52 -5.22 -2.96
C ALA A 53 -4.87 -6.53 -3.68
N ARG A 54 -5.49 -6.45 -4.87
CA ARG A 54 -5.77 -7.63 -5.72
C ARG A 54 -4.50 -8.28 -6.24
N ILE A 55 -3.52 -7.50 -6.71
CA ILE A 55 -2.23 -8.01 -7.21
C ILE A 55 -1.46 -8.72 -6.10
N LEU A 56 -1.43 -8.15 -4.89
CA LEU A 56 -0.77 -8.76 -3.74
C LEU A 56 -1.64 -9.84 -3.06
N ARG A 57 -2.85 -10.12 -3.55
CA ARG A 57 -3.82 -11.07 -2.97
C ARG A 57 -4.13 -10.81 -1.50
N LEU A 58 -4.16 -9.54 -1.07
CA LEU A 58 -4.62 -9.18 0.28
C LEU A 58 -6.15 -9.18 0.35
N PRO A 59 -6.73 -9.45 1.55
CA PRO A 59 -8.14 -9.20 1.79
C PRO A 59 -8.46 -7.73 1.57
N LEU A 60 -9.51 -7.45 0.79
CA LEU A 60 -9.87 -6.09 0.37
C LEU A 60 -10.01 -5.11 1.53
N GLY A 61 -10.55 -5.54 2.67
CA GLY A 61 -10.68 -4.70 3.87
C GLY A 61 -9.33 -4.24 4.43
N PHE A 62 -8.31 -5.12 4.42
CA PHE A 62 -6.96 -4.77 4.88
C PHE A 62 -6.24 -3.88 3.86
N GLY A 63 -6.46 -4.13 2.56
CA GLY A 63 -5.98 -3.26 1.50
C GLY A 63 -6.56 -1.84 1.59
N LEU A 64 -7.86 -1.70 1.86
CA LEU A 64 -8.52 -0.41 2.07
C LEU A 64 -8.00 0.31 3.32
N PHE A 65 -7.75 -0.43 4.40
CA PHE A 65 -7.18 0.15 5.62
C PHE A 65 -5.78 0.72 5.37
N CYS A 66 -4.91 -0.04 4.70
CA CYS A 66 -3.60 0.47 4.31
C CYS A 66 -3.69 1.61 3.30
N ALA A 67 -4.68 1.59 2.39
CA ALA A 67 -4.96 2.68 1.47
C ALA A 67 -5.38 3.97 2.20
N ALA A 68 -6.23 3.86 3.22
CA ALA A 68 -6.65 4.97 4.05
C ALA A 68 -5.48 5.53 4.86
N ALA A 69 -4.70 4.66 5.52
CA ALA A 69 -3.51 5.08 6.27
C ALA A 69 -2.48 5.77 5.36
N GLY A 70 -2.19 5.19 4.20
CA GLY A 70 -1.28 5.76 3.21
C GLY A 70 -1.81 7.06 2.61
N GLY A 71 -3.11 7.15 2.34
CA GLY A 71 -3.76 8.35 1.80
C GLY A 71 -3.77 9.51 2.79
N VAL A 72 -4.10 9.25 4.07
CA VAL A 72 -4.05 10.27 5.13
C VAL A 72 -2.61 10.76 5.32
N ALA A 73 -1.65 9.85 5.38
CA ALA A 73 -0.23 10.22 5.47
C ALA A 73 0.22 11.05 4.25
N ALA A 74 -0.20 10.66 3.05
CA ALA A 74 0.10 11.39 1.82
C ALA A 74 -0.44 12.82 1.88
N VAL A 75 -1.70 13.00 2.28
CA VAL A 75 -2.35 14.32 2.39
C VAL A 75 -1.64 15.20 3.42
N LEU A 76 -1.32 14.65 4.60
CA LEU A 76 -0.62 15.38 5.65
C LEU A 76 0.77 15.84 5.18
N VAL A 77 1.53 14.96 4.54
CA VAL A 77 2.87 15.29 4.02
C VAL A 77 2.77 16.25 2.83
N LEU A 78 1.77 16.08 1.96
CA LEU A 78 1.51 16.98 0.83
C LEU A 78 1.23 18.41 1.30
N LEU A 79 0.47 18.58 2.39
CA LEU A 79 0.16 19.89 2.98
C LEU A 79 1.39 20.60 3.56
N VAL A 80 2.40 19.85 4.01
CA VAL A 80 3.59 20.39 4.70
C VAL A 80 4.79 20.53 3.76
N PHE A 81 5.03 19.53 2.90
CA PHE A 81 6.25 19.39 2.09
C PHE A 81 5.99 19.45 0.58
N GLY A 82 4.73 19.52 0.15
CA GLY A 82 4.35 19.61 -1.26
C GLY A 82 4.05 18.26 -1.93
N HIS A 83 3.53 18.35 -3.16
CA HIS A 83 2.90 17.24 -3.87
C HIS A 83 3.80 16.02 -4.10
N GLU A 84 5.06 16.27 -4.47
CA GLU A 84 6.06 15.23 -4.76
C GLU A 84 6.34 14.35 -3.53
N VAL A 85 6.53 14.98 -2.37
CA VAL A 85 6.93 14.30 -1.13
C VAL A 85 5.74 13.55 -0.50
N GLY A 86 4.53 14.11 -0.63
CA GLY A 86 3.30 13.47 -0.17
C GLY A 86 3.06 12.10 -0.81
N ILE A 87 3.27 11.98 -2.12
CA ILE A 87 3.09 10.71 -2.84
C ILE A 87 4.08 9.65 -2.34
N VAL A 88 5.36 10.01 -2.19
CA VAL A 88 6.39 9.08 -1.72
C VAL A 88 6.12 8.61 -0.30
N ALA A 89 5.71 9.52 0.59
CA ALA A 89 5.36 9.18 1.96
C ALA A 89 4.13 8.26 2.03
N GLY A 90 3.09 8.55 1.24
CA GLY A 90 1.90 7.70 1.16
C GLY A 90 2.19 6.29 0.69
N ILE A 91 3.03 6.14 -0.34
CA ILE A 91 3.48 4.84 -0.86
C ILE A 91 4.30 4.10 0.22
N GLY A 92 5.17 4.81 0.93
CA GLY A 92 5.96 4.25 2.03
C GLY A 92 5.07 3.71 3.17
N VAL A 93 4.08 4.47 3.60
CA VAL A 93 3.13 4.06 4.66
C VAL A 93 2.25 2.90 4.19
N PHE A 94 1.76 2.93 2.96
CA PHE A 94 1.01 1.82 2.38
C PHE A 94 1.85 0.53 2.34
N ALA A 95 3.09 0.63 1.85
CA ALA A 95 4.01 -0.50 1.76
C ALA A 95 4.39 -1.05 3.15
N ALA A 96 4.60 -0.18 4.13
CA ALA A 96 4.87 -0.57 5.51
C ALA A 96 3.67 -1.34 6.09
N CYS A 97 2.46 -0.79 5.94
CA CYS A 97 1.22 -1.43 6.37
C CYS A 97 0.98 -2.79 5.69
N ALA A 98 1.16 -2.86 4.36
CA ALA A 98 0.99 -4.10 3.61
C ALA A 98 2.05 -5.16 3.93
N SER A 99 3.26 -4.75 4.33
CA SER A 99 4.35 -5.67 4.70
C SER A 99 4.13 -6.39 6.04
N GLY A 100 3.22 -5.88 6.88
CA GLY A 100 2.83 -6.51 8.14
C GLY A 100 1.76 -7.60 8.00
N TYR A 101 1.30 -7.90 6.78
CA TYR A 101 0.29 -8.92 6.56
C TYR A 101 0.91 -10.33 6.40
N GLU A 102 0.76 -11.17 7.41
CA GLU A 102 0.99 -12.62 7.29
C GLU A 102 -0.27 -13.31 6.71
N PRO A 103 -0.15 -14.10 5.62
CA PRO A 103 -1.24 -14.95 5.17
C PRO A 103 -1.59 -15.97 6.27
N PRO A 104 -2.89 -16.28 6.50
CA PRO A 104 -3.33 -17.23 7.53
C PRO A 104 -2.65 -18.61 7.44
N ALA A 105 -2.33 -19.05 6.21
CA ALA A 105 -1.63 -20.32 5.95
C ALA A 105 -0.17 -20.34 6.47
N MET A 106 0.48 -19.17 6.58
CA MET A 106 1.84 -19.05 7.11
C MET A 106 1.88 -18.72 8.60
N ALA A 107 0.87 -18.03 9.13
CA ALA A 107 0.70 -17.82 10.57
C ALA A 107 0.64 -19.16 11.33
N GLY A 108 -0.22 -20.07 10.87
CA GLY A 108 -0.36 -21.40 11.48
C GLY A 108 0.84 -22.34 11.24
N ARG A 109 1.80 -21.98 10.39
CA ARG A 109 3.08 -22.71 10.25
C ARG A 109 4.10 -22.21 11.28
N GLY A 110 4.15 -20.90 11.50
CA GLY A 110 5.02 -20.28 12.50
C GLY A 110 4.67 -20.69 13.93
N GLU A 111 3.37 -20.77 14.26
CA GLU A 111 2.92 -21.28 15.56
C GLU A 111 3.30 -22.75 15.75
N ARG A 112 3.06 -23.60 14.74
CA ARG A 112 3.43 -25.02 14.80
C ARG A 112 4.94 -25.25 14.92
N GLU A 113 5.75 -24.41 14.28
CA GLU A 113 7.21 -24.50 14.36
C GLU A 113 7.72 -23.99 15.71
N ARG A 114 7.14 -22.92 16.26
CA ARG A 114 7.40 -22.46 17.63
C ARG A 114 7.02 -23.51 18.68
N ASP A 115 5.86 -24.13 18.57
CA ASP A 115 5.43 -25.20 19.48
C ASP A 115 6.36 -26.40 19.41
N ARG A 116 6.80 -26.79 18.20
CA ARG A 116 7.79 -27.87 18.03
C ARG A 116 9.14 -27.54 18.64
N VAL A 117 9.63 -26.30 18.49
CA VAL A 117 10.90 -25.88 19.07
C VAL A 117 10.77 -25.79 20.60
N GLY A 118 9.66 -25.28 21.12
CA GLY A 118 9.34 -25.25 22.55
C GLY A 118 9.28 -26.64 23.17
N ALA A 119 8.64 -27.60 22.49
CA ALA A 119 8.57 -28.99 22.93
C ALA A 119 9.95 -29.69 22.94
N GLN A 120 10.79 -29.44 21.92
CA GLN A 120 12.16 -29.99 21.84
C GLN A 120 13.12 -29.36 22.86
N SER A 121 12.93 -28.09 23.22
CA SER A 121 13.73 -27.44 24.27
C SER A 121 13.34 -27.84 25.69
N SER A 122 12.23 -28.57 25.85
CA SER A 122 11.73 -29.04 27.15
C SER A 122 12.04 -30.53 27.40
N THR A 123 12.74 -31.19 26.48
CA THR A 123 13.21 -32.57 26.65
C THR A 123 14.62 -32.53 27.26
N PRO A 124 14.85 -33.05 28.48
CA PRO A 124 16.16 -33.04 29.15
C PRO A 124 17.18 -33.98 28.51
#